data_AF-A0AAJ1TUY6-F1
#
_entry.id   AF-A0AAJ1TUY6-F1
#
_cell.length_a   1.000
_cell.length_b   1.000
_cell.length_c   1.000
_cell.angle_alpha   90.00
_cell.angle_beta   90.00
_cell.angle_gamma   90.00
#
_symmetry.space_group_name_H-M   'P 1'
#
loop_
_entity.id
_entity.type
_entity.pdbx_description
1 polymer ?
#
loop_
_entity_poly.entity_id
_entity_poly.type
_entity_poly.pdbx_seq_one_letter_code
_entity_poly.pdbx_strand_id
1 'polypeptide(L)'
;MQWTKLRESALDFCDRFGAEADRHGWIARQLFGVHPQHGTLRVGYCGALMIAGDRVHGVGADRIVIERTAARRDKQGQEWGPPIWEFAVKGG
;
A
#
# COMPACT_ATOMS: atom_id res chain seq x y z
N MET A 1 -16.75 0.71 7.71
CA MET A 1 -16.83 1.44 6.42
C MET A 1 -15.47 1.95 5.89
N GLN A 2 -14.31 1.57 6.44
CA GLN A 2 -12.98 2.03 5.96
C GLN A 2 -12.49 1.27 4.70
N TRP A 3 -12.96 0.04 4.50
CA TRP A 3 -12.44 -0.86 3.47
C TRP A 3 -12.81 -0.46 2.05
N THR A 4 -14.04 -0.01 1.82
CA THR A 4 -14.50 0.45 0.49
C THR A 4 -13.63 1.59 -0.01
N LYS A 5 -13.39 2.60 0.85
CA LYS A 5 -12.53 3.74 0.53
C LYS A 5 -11.10 3.30 0.18
N LEU A 6 -10.53 2.39 0.97
CA LEU A 6 -9.20 1.84 0.71
C LEU A 6 -9.14 1.10 -0.63
N ARG A 7 -10.15 0.29 -0.94
CA ARG A 7 -10.25 -0.42 -2.22
C ARG A 7 -10.36 0.57 -3.38
N GLU A 8 -11.21 1.58 -3.27
CA GLU A 8 -11.38 2.60 -4.32
C GLU A 8 -10.09 3.39 -4.56
N SER A 9 -9.41 3.84 -3.51
CA SER A 9 -8.13 4.53 -3.62
C SER A 9 -7.02 3.64 -4.22
N ALA A 10 -7.02 2.35 -3.89
CA ALA A 10 -6.08 1.39 -4.44
C ALA A 10 -6.32 1.15 -5.94
N LEU A 11 -7.58 1.10 -6.38
CA LEU A 11 -7.92 0.99 -7.81
C LEU A 11 -7.57 2.27 -8.57
N ASP A 12 -7.93 3.45 -8.03
CA ASP A 12 -7.55 4.76 -8.61
C ASP A 12 -6.03 4.89 -8.74
N PHE A 13 -5.27 4.39 -7.76
CA PHE A 13 -3.82 4.33 -7.85
C PHE A 13 -3.33 3.43 -8.99
N CYS A 14 -3.85 2.21 -9.12
CA CYS A 14 -3.46 1.31 -10.20
C CYS A 14 -3.71 1.94 -11.57
N ASP A 15 -4.87 2.57 -11.75
CA ASP A 15 -5.27 3.18 -13.01
C ASP A 15 -4.41 4.40 -13.38
N ARG A 16 -4.08 5.24 -12.40
CA ARG A 16 -3.40 6.53 -12.65
C ARG A 16 -1.88 6.44 -12.56
N PHE A 17 -1.37 5.66 -11.62
CA PHE A 17 0.03 5.66 -11.23
C PHE A 17 0.70 4.28 -11.28
N GLY A 18 -0.02 3.21 -11.60
CA GLY A 18 0.53 1.85 -11.63
C GLY A 18 1.79 1.73 -12.50
N ALA A 19 1.75 2.28 -13.72
CA ALA A 19 2.90 2.26 -14.64
C ALA A 19 4.07 3.14 -14.17
N GLU A 20 3.81 4.22 -13.45
CA GLU A 20 4.87 5.07 -12.86
C GLU A 20 5.50 4.40 -11.64
N ALA A 21 4.69 3.76 -10.81
CA ALA A 21 5.15 2.99 -9.68
C ALA A 21 6.05 1.82 -10.14
N ASP A 22 5.66 1.10 -11.18
CA ASP A 22 6.46 0.03 -11.78
C ASP A 22 7.79 0.55 -12.33
N ARG A 23 7.80 1.65 -13.08
CA ARG A 23 9.04 2.31 -13.56
C ARG A 23 9.97 2.75 -12.43
N HIS A 24 9.41 3.15 -11.30
CA HIS A 24 10.17 3.47 -10.09
C HIS A 24 10.57 2.23 -9.28
N GLY A 25 10.18 1.02 -9.71
CA GLY A 25 10.53 -0.25 -9.08
C GLY A 25 9.73 -0.54 -7.80
N TRP A 26 8.57 0.07 -7.61
CA TRP A 26 7.69 -0.26 -6.49
C TRP A 26 7.17 -1.68 -6.64
N ILE A 27 7.29 -2.48 -5.59
CA ILE A 27 6.79 -3.87 -5.60
C ILE A 27 5.47 -4.00 -4.84
N ALA A 28 4.72 -5.05 -5.16
CA ALA A 28 3.42 -5.34 -4.54
C ALA A 28 3.43 -5.32 -3.01
N ARG A 29 4.47 -5.88 -2.37
CA ARG A 29 4.59 -5.89 -0.90
C ARG A 29 4.75 -4.49 -0.30
N GLN A 30 5.42 -3.57 -1.01
CA GLN A 30 5.63 -2.20 -0.58
C GLN A 30 4.35 -1.34 -0.73
N LEU A 31 3.48 -1.71 -1.67
CA LEU A 31 2.25 -0.97 -1.97
C LEU A 31 1.04 -1.53 -1.21
N PHE A 32 0.88 -2.85 -1.24
CA PHE A 32 -0.31 -3.59 -0.80
C PHE A 32 -0.04 -4.57 0.34
N GLY A 33 1.16 -4.54 0.94
CA GLY A 33 1.51 -5.42 2.05
C GLY A 33 0.58 -5.25 3.24
N VAL A 34 0.24 -6.34 3.92
CA VAL A 34 -0.53 -6.34 5.17
C VAL A 34 0.10 -7.31 6.17
N HIS A 35 -0.14 -7.12 7.46
CA HIS A 35 0.36 -8.05 8.47
C HIS A 35 -0.24 -9.45 8.25
N PRO A 36 0.57 -10.52 8.20
CA PRO A 36 0.12 -11.86 7.81
C PRO A 36 -0.94 -12.46 8.73
N GLN A 37 -1.06 -11.99 9.97
CA GLN A 37 -2.05 -12.46 10.95
C GLN A 37 -3.08 -11.41 11.36
N HIS A 38 -2.83 -10.13 11.09
CA HIS A 38 -3.61 -9.02 11.66
C HIS A 38 -4.09 -8.03 10.58
N GLY A 39 -3.85 -8.32 9.30
CA GLY A 39 -4.24 -7.46 8.20
C GLY A 39 -3.64 -6.06 8.33
N THR A 40 -4.50 -5.04 8.22
CA THR A 40 -4.10 -3.63 8.24
C THR A 40 -3.85 -3.05 9.65
N LEU A 41 -4.05 -3.83 10.72
CA LEU A 41 -3.95 -3.34 12.11
C LEU A 41 -2.52 -3.08 12.60
N ARG A 42 -1.50 -3.54 11.87
CA ARG A 42 -0.08 -3.31 12.20
C ARG A 42 0.57 -2.49 11.09
N VAL A 43 0.55 -1.17 11.27
CA VAL A 43 1.05 -0.18 10.28
C VAL A 43 2.51 -0.40 9.87
N GLY A 44 3.35 -0.96 10.76
CA GLY A 44 4.76 -1.28 10.45
C GLY A 44 4.95 -2.39 9.41
N TYR A 45 3.89 -3.13 9.07
CA TYR A 45 3.88 -4.15 8.03
C TYR A 45 3.09 -3.76 6.79
N CYS A 46 2.36 -2.65 6.88
CA CYS A 46 1.42 -2.23 5.86
C CYS A 46 2.13 -1.48 4.74
N GLY A 47 1.80 -1.85 3.51
CA GLY A 47 2.21 -1.13 2.31
C GLY A 47 1.64 0.29 2.26
N ALA A 48 2.22 1.13 1.41
CA ALA A 48 1.88 2.54 1.27
C ALA A 48 0.36 2.81 1.14
N LEU A 49 -0.37 1.94 0.45
CA LEU A 49 -1.81 2.10 0.19
C LEU A 49 -2.69 1.52 1.31
N MET A 50 -2.12 0.74 2.23
CA MET A 50 -2.85 -0.06 3.21
C MET A 50 -3.04 0.62 4.57
N ILE A 51 -2.50 1.83 4.75
CA ILE A 51 -2.45 2.52 6.05
C ILE A 51 -3.70 3.39 6.30
N ALA A 52 -4.13 4.18 5.32
CA ALA A 52 -5.20 5.17 5.52
C ALA A 52 -6.34 5.08 4.49
N GLY A 53 -6.12 4.42 3.36
CA GLY A 53 -7.10 4.39 2.26
C GLY A 53 -7.33 5.77 1.61
N ASP A 54 -6.43 6.71 1.84
CA ASP A 54 -6.45 8.03 1.23
C ASP A 54 -5.94 8.00 -0.22
N ARG A 55 -6.36 8.98 -1.02
CA ARG A 55 -6.05 9.03 -2.44
C ARG A 55 -4.57 9.39 -2.66
N VAL A 56 -3.96 8.72 -3.63
CA VAL A 56 -2.60 9.06 -4.07
C VAL A 56 -2.64 10.25 -5.02
N HIS A 57 -1.75 11.21 -4.76
CA HIS A 57 -1.57 12.41 -5.58
C HIS A 57 -0.30 12.38 -6.43
N GLY A 58 0.66 11.53 -6.10
CA GLY A 58 1.87 11.35 -6.91
C GLY A 58 2.76 10.21 -6.42
N VAL A 59 3.60 9.72 -7.32
CA VAL A 59 4.55 8.63 -7.07
C VAL A 59 5.95 9.10 -7.44
N GLY A 60 6.90 8.91 -6.55
CA GLY A 60 8.33 9.08 -6.81
C GLY A 60 9.07 7.77 -6.55
N ALA A 61 10.39 7.79 -6.77
CA ALA A 61 11.24 6.62 -6.57
C ALA A 61 11.21 6.10 -5.11
N ASP A 62 11.24 7.02 -4.15
CA ASP A 62 11.40 6.76 -2.72
C ASP A 62 10.13 7.01 -1.90
N ARG A 63 9.13 7.70 -2.46
CA ARG A 63 7.91 8.09 -1.75
C ARG A 63 6.65 8.12 -2.60
N ILE A 64 5.51 7.88 -1.98
CA ILE A 64 4.16 8.07 -2.53
C ILE A 64 3.48 9.19 -1.75
N VAL A 65 2.97 10.20 -2.45
CA VAL A 65 2.28 11.35 -1.85
C VAL A 65 0.81 11.01 -1.66
N ILE A 66 0.34 11.08 -0.42
CA ILE A 66 -1.02 10.68 -0.03
C ILE A 66 -1.62 11.81 0.82
N GLU A 67 -2.60 12.52 0.28
CA GLU A 67 -3.23 13.70 0.92
C GLU A 67 -2.22 14.59 1.67
N ARG A 68 -2.22 14.56 3.02
CA ARG A 68 -1.38 15.38 3.91
C ARG A 68 -0.06 14.73 4.31
N THR A 69 0.26 13.56 3.79
CA THR A 69 1.41 12.75 4.20
C THR A 69 2.12 12.11 3.00
N ALA A 70 3.22 11.42 3.26
CA ALA A 70 3.86 10.59 2.25
C ALA A 70 4.27 9.24 2.85
N ALA A 71 4.01 8.17 2.13
CA ALA A 71 4.55 6.85 2.44
C ALA A 71 5.95 6.72 1.83
N ARG A 72 6.97 6.50 2.66
CA ARG A 72 8.33 6.25 2.21
C ARG A 72 8.60 4.76 2.01
N ARG A 73 9.41 4.45 1.00
CA ARG A 73 9.89 3.11 0.68
C ARG A 73 10.89 2.58 1.72
N ASP A 74 11.65 3.46 2.35
CA ASP A 74 12.79 3.14 3.22
C ASP A 74 12.50 3.50 4.69
N LYS A 75 11.56 2.79 5.30
CA LYS A 75 11.37 2.87 6.75
C LYS A 75 12.27 1.84 7.44
N GLN A 76 13.23 2.31 8.24
CA GLN A 76 14.04 1.42 9.08
C GLN A 76 13.13 0.57 9.97
N GLY A 77 13.31 -0.76 9.94
CA GLY A 77 12.50 -1.72 10.69
C GLY A 77 11.17 -2.11 10.05
N GLN A 78 10.87 -1.65 8.83
CA GLN A 78 9.65 -2.03 8.11
C GLN A 78 9.81 -3.41 7.47
N GLU A 79 9.02 -4.37 7.93
CA GLU A 79 8.89 -5.68 7.31
C GLU A 79 7.65 -5.69 6.40
N TRP A 80 7.84 -5.78 5.09
CA TRP A 80 6.72 -5.79 4.17
C TRP A 80 5.98 -7.11 4.26
N GLY A 81 4.74 -7.08 4.75
CA GLY A 81 3.88 -8.26 4.75
C GLY A 81 3.50 -8.74 3.34
N PRO A 82 2.86 -9.91 3.22
CA PRO A 82 2.35 -10.38 1.94
C PRO A 82 1.35 -9.37 1.37
N PRO A 83 1.25 -9.24 0.04
CA PRO A 83 0.20 -8.45 -0.57
C PRO A 83 -1.18 -8.95 -0.14
N ILE A 84 -2.12 -8.03 -0.08
CA ILE A 84 -3.47 -8.26 0.46
C ILE A 84 -4.25 -9.42 -0.18
N TRP A 85 -4.01 -9.73 -1.47
CA TRP A 85 -4.64 -10.86 -2.14
C TRP A 85 -4.09 -12.21 -1.68
N GLU A 86 -2.83 -12.29 -1.25
CA GLU A 86 -2.26 -13.50 -0.64
C GLU A 86 -2.77 -13.70 0.79
N PHE A 87 -3.05 -12.62 1.52
CA PHE A 87 -3.70 -12.69 2.82
C PHE A 87 -5.14 -13.21 2.70
N ALA A 88 -5.90 -12.76 1.69
CA ALA A 88 -7.27 -13.19 1.47
C ALA A 88 -7.40 -14.71 1.22
N VAL A 89 -6.40 -15.34 0.60
CA VAL A 89 -6.38 -16.79 0.35
C VAL A 89 -6.22 -17.62 1.64
N LYS A 90 -5.65 -17.05 2.71
CA LYS A 90 -5.48 -17.75 4.00
C LYS A 90 -6.70 -17.69 4.93
N GLY A 91 -7.67 -16.82 4.64
CA GLY A 91 -8.85 -16.61 5.48
C GLY A 91 -10.11 -17.37 5.02
N GLY A 92 -9.97 -18.28 4.07
CA GLY A 92 -11.05 -19.14 3.55
C GLY A 92 -11.20 -20.44 4.34
#